data_AF-J8HEK1-F1
#
_entry.id   AF-J8HEK1-F1
#
_cell.length_a   1.000
_cell.length_b   1.000
_cell.length_c   1.000
_cell.angle_alpha   90.00
_cell.angle_beta   90.00
_cell.angle_gamma   90.00
#
_symmetry.space_group_name_H-M   'P 1'
#
loop_
_entity.id
_entity.type
_entity.pdbx_description
1 polymer ?
#
loop_
_entity_poly.entity_id
_entity_poly.type
_entity_poly.pdbx_seq_one_letter_code
_entity_poly.pdbx_strand_id
1 'polypeptide(L)'
;MKELVSMVSSISLQLLFLFITSILVKLNQWYAVVIGISIAIISLLLGVYSIIFSIRKSSTAIFLTIPVGVVTSLFAILIIGFTVFSYFSPEAGIPPVISL
;
A
#
# COMPACT_ATOMS: atom_id res chain seq x y z
N MET A 1 -5.23 -21.37 13.07
CA MET A 1 -3.82 -20.94 13.17
C MET A 1 -3.22 -20.50 11.83
N LYS A 2 -3.21 -21.34 10.78
CA LYS A 2 -2.58 -20.99 9.48
C LYS A 2 -3.09 -19.66 8.87
N GLU A 3 -4.41 -19.45 8.90
CA GLU A 3 -5.06 -18.22 8.42
C GLU A 3 -4.62 -16.95 9.20
N LEU A 4 -4.53 -17.07 10.52
CA LEU A 4 -4.14 -15.98 11.43
C LEU A 4 -2.67 -15.59 11.24
N VAL A 5 -1.80 -16.59 11.05
CA VAL A 5 -0.38 -16.39 10.69
C VAL A 5 -0.24 -15.70 9.33
N SER A 6 -1.09 -16.06 8.36
CA SER A 6 -1.11 -15.42 7.04
C SER A 6 -1.53 -13.94 7.11
N MET A 7 -2.57 -13.63 7.89
CA MET A 7 -2.99 -12.24 8.14
C MET A 7 -1.89 -11.42 8.81
N VAL A 8 -1.30 -11.92 9.89
CA VAL A 8 -0.22 -11.21 10.62
C VAL A 8 1.00 -11.01 9.73
N SER A 9 1.36 -12.01 8.93
CA SER A 9 2.44 -11.91 7.95
C SER A 9 2.15 -10.84 6.89
N SER A 10 0.91 -10.77 6.39
CA SER A 10 0.49 -9.76 5.41
C SER A 10 0.60 -8.33 5.96
N ILE A 11 0.12 -8.10 7.20
CA ILE A 11 0.23 -6.80 7.87
C ILE A 11 1.69 -6.42 8.12
N SER A 12 2.51 -7.40 8.55
CA SER A 12 3.94 -7.19 8.80
C SER A 12 4.69 -6.81 7.53
N LEU A 13 4.36 -7.44 6.40
CA LEU A 13 4.93 -7.14 5.09
C LEU A 13 4.54 -5.73 4.62
N GLN A 14 3.29 -5.32 4.83
CA GLN A 14 2.82 -3.97 4.50
C GLN A 14 3.57 -2.90 5.32
N LEU A 15 3.75 -3.12 6.62
CA LEU A 15 4.54 -2.23 7.48
C LEU A 15 6.01 -2.15 7.04
N LEU A 16 6.60 -3.28 6.63
CA LEU A 16 7.96 -3.32 6.09
C LEU A 16 8.06 -2.45 4.82
N PHE A 17 7.10 -2.55 3.90
CA PHE A 17 7.08 -1.74 2.69
C PHE A 17 6.98 -0.25 3.02
N LEU A 18 6.11 0.15 3.95
CA LEU A 18 6.03 1.53 4.42
C LEU A 18 7.37 2.04 4.97
N PHE A 19 8.05 1.22 5.77
CA PHE A 19 9.36 1.55 6.33
C PHE A 19 10.43 1.73 5.25
N ILE A 20 10.50 0.81 4.27
CA ILE A 20 11.44 0.90 3.16
C ILE A 20 11.16 2.14 2.30
N THR A 21 9.91 2.40 1.96
CA THR A 21 9.52 3.59 1.19
C THR A 21 9.90 4.87 1.93
N SER A 22 9.71 4.94 3.26
CA SER A 22 10.12 6.09 4.06
C SER A 22 11.64 6.33 4.06
N ILE A 23 12.45 5.27 4.11
CA ILE A 23 13.92 5.40 3.97
C ILE A 23 14.26 5.87 2.55
N LEU A 24 13.60 5.31 1.54
CA LEU A 24 13.86 5.61 0.15
C LEU A 24 13.54 7.07 -0.19
N VAL A 25 12.51 7.67 0.42
CA VAL A 25 12.20 9.11 0.30
C VAL A 25 13.41 9.96 0.69
N LYS A 26 14.15 9.57 1.74
CA LYS A 26 15.35 10.30 2.20
C LYS A 26 16.55 10.13 1.26
N LEU A 27 16.62 9.02 0.52
CA LEU A 27 17.73 8.72 -0.39
C LEU A 27 17.50 9.31 -1.78
N ASN A 28 16.30 9.15 -2.33
CA ASN A 28 15.88 9.69 -3.62
C ASN A 28 14.35 9.73 -3.70
N GLN A 29 13.80 10.93 -3.56
CA GLN A 29 12.36 11.19 -3.53
C GLN A 29 11.63 10.75 -4.80
N TRP A 30 12.21 10.99 -5.98
CA TRP A 30 11.59 10.58 -7.25
C TRP A 30 11.48 9.06 -7.37
N TYR A 31 12.53 8.35 -6.95
CA TYR A 31 12.55 6.89 -6.99
C TYR A 31 11.56 6.30 -5.97
N ALA A 32 11.46 6.91 -4.79
CA ALA A 32 10.49 6.55 -3.76
C ALA A 32 9.04 6.72 -4.23
N VAL A 33 8.76 7.78 -5.00
CA VAL A 33 7.43 8.05 -5.56
C VAL A 33 7.04 6.98 -6.59
N VAL A 34 7.92 6.69 -7.55
CA VAL A 34 7.63 5.70 -8.60
C VAL A 34 7.41 4.30 -8.00
N ILE A 35 8.26 3.91 -7.06
CA ILE A 35 8.15 2.60 -6.39
C ILE A 35 6.93 2.55 -5.47
N GLY A 36 6.69 3.59 -4.68
CA GLY A 36 5.53 3.67 -3.79
C GLY A 36 4.20 3.57 -4.55
N ILE A 37 4.06 4.34 -5.62
CA ILE A 37 2.85 4.29 -6.48
C ILE A 37 2.70 2.93 -7.14
N SER A 38 3.79 2.34 -7.66
CA SER A 38 3.74 1.02 -8.31
C SER A 38 3.30 -0.07 -7.33
N ILE A 39 3.86 -0.07 -6.12
CA ILE A 39 3.47 -1.01 -5.04
C ILE A 39 2.01 -0.78 -4.65
N ALA A 40 1.57 0.47 -4.51
CA ALA A 40 0.19 0.78 -4.14
C ALA A 40 -0.81 0.29 -5.19
N ILE A 41 -0.55 0.49 -6.48
CA ILE A 41 -1.42 0.01 -7.57
C ILE A 41 -1.53 -1.52 -7.54
N ILE A 42 -0.39 -2.22 -7.40
CA ILE A 42 -0.38 -3.68 -7.33
C ILE A 42 -1.14 -4.17 -6.09
N SER A 43 -0.94 -3.52 -4.94
CA SER A 43 -1.62 -3.88 -3.70
C SER A 43 -3.13 -3.65 -3.77
N LEU A 44 -3.56 -2.57 -4.43
CA LEU A 44 -4.97 -2.25 -4.66
C LEU A 44 -5.63 -3.28 -5.59
N LEU A 45 -4.98 -3.63 -6.71
CA LEU A 45 -5.47 -4.67 -7.62
C LEU A 45 -5.59 -6.02 -6.92
N LEU A 46 -4.60 -6.37 -6.09
CA LEU A 46 -4.62 -7.62 -5.32
C LEU A 46 -5.74 -7.62 -4.27
N GLY A 47 -5.95 -6.50 -3.57
CA GLY A 47 -7.03 -6.34 -2.60
C GLY A 47 -8.41 -6.48 -3.22
N VAL A 48 -8.65 -5.79 -4.35
CA VAL A 48 -9.91 -5.88 -5.11
C VAL A 48 -10.13 -7.28 -5.65
N TYR A 49 -9.09 -7.91 -6.23
CA TYR A 49 -9.17 -9.29 -6.71
C TYR A 49 -9.52 -10.27 -5.59
N SER A 50 -8.90 -10.12 -4.42
CA SER A 50 -9.19 -10.94 -3.23
C SER A 50 -10.65 -10.81 -2.81
N ILE A 51 -11.21 -9.59 -2.79
CA ILE A 51 -12.63 -9.34 -2.44
C ILE A 51 -13.56 -9.96 -3.49
N ILE A 52 -13.30 -9.77 -4.78
CA ILE A 52 -14.14 -10.33 -5.85
C ILE A 52 -14.12 -11.85 -5.83
N PHE A 53 -12.93 -12.45 -5.67
CA PHE A 53 -12.77 -13.91 -5.58
C PHE A 53 -13.49 -14.48 -4.35
N SER A 54 -13.42 -13.75 -3.24
CA SER A 54 -14.10 -14.06 -1.98
C SER A 54 -15.62 -14.12 -2.15
N ILE A 55 -16.23 -13.09 -2.74
CA ILE A 55 -17.68 -13.03 -2.98
C ILE A 55 -18.14 -14.21 -3.86
N ARG A 56 -17.28 -14.65 -4.78
CA ARG A 56 -17.57 -15.75 -5.71
C ARG A 56 -17.41 -17.15 -5.10
N LYS A 57 -16.79 -17.31 -3.92
CA LYS A 57 -16.44 -18.60 -3.32
C LYS A 57 -16.95 -18.71 -1.88
N SER A 58 -17.78 -19.75 -1.63
CA SER A 58 -18.41 -20.18 -0.36
C SER A 58 -18.04 -19.49 0.98
N SER A 59 -19.09 -19.22 1.77
CA SER A 59 -19.22 -18.65 3.13
C SER A 59 -17.99 -18.61 4.04
N THR A 60 -17.19 -19.68 4.13
CA THR A 60 -16.08 -19.77 5.09
C THR A 60 -14.84 -18.98 4.67
N ALA A 61 -14.60 -18.81 3.35
CA ALA A 61 -13.47 -18.02 2.85
C ALA A 61 -13.74 -16.51 2.96
N ILE A 62 -15.02 -16.11 2.98
CA ILE A 62 -15.50 -14.74 3.02
C ILE A 62 -15.00 -14.00 4.25
N PHE A 63 -15.04 -14.65 5.41
CA PHE A 63 -14.64 -14.08 6.69
C PHE A 63 -13.16 -13.66 6.77
N LEU A 64 -12.30 -14.23 5.93
CA LEU A 64 -10.85 -14.05 5.98
C LEU A 64 -10.33 -13.20 4.82
N THR A 65 -10.86 -13.40 3.63
CA THR A 65 -10.40 -12.70 2.43
C THR A 65 -10.95 -11.28 2.30
N ILE A 66 -12.13 -10.99 2.85
CA ILE A 66 -12.67 -9.61 2.90
C ILE A 66 -11.80 -8.72 3.81
N PRO A 67 -11.51 -9.07 5.08
CA PRO A 67 -10.66 -8.23 5.91
C PRO A 67 -9.25 -8.04 5.32
N VAL A 68 -8.66 -9.08 4.71
CA VAL A 68 -7.37 -8.96 4.01
C VAL A 68 -7.47 -7.98 2.83
N GLY A 69 -8.54 -8.06 2.04
CA GLY A 69 -8.80 -7.14 0.94
C GLY A 69 -9.01 -5.69 1.37
N VAL A 70 -9.71 -5.48 2.49
CA VAL A 70 -9.93 -4.15 3.08
C VAL A 70 -8.61 -3.57 3.61
N VAL A 71 -7.82 -4.36 4.35
CA VAL A 71 -6.52 -3.93 4.90
C VAL A 71 -5.53 -3.60 3.78
N THR A 72 -5.43 -4.44 2.74
CA THR A 72 -4.59 -4.16 1.55
C THR A 72 -5.02 -2.90 0.80
N SER A 73 -6.32 -2.66 0.67
CA SER A 73 -6.84 -1.44 0.03
C SER A 73 -6.55 -0.19 0.87
N LEU A 74 -6.76 -0.24 2.19
CA LEU A 74 -6.40 0.85 3.10
C LEU A 74 -4.90 1.15 3.07
N PHE A 75 -4.07 0.11 3.03
CA PHE A 75 -2.63 0.24 2.89
C PHE A 75 -2.24 0.95 1.58
N ALA A 76 -2.86 0.59 0.46
CA ALA A 76 -2.62 1.27 -0.81
C ALA A 76 -2.98 2.76 -0.75
N ILE A 77 -4.12 3.11 -0.14
CA ILE A 77 -4.54 4.50 0.08
C ILE A 77 -3.51 5.25 0.95
N LEU A 78 -3.03 4.62 2.02
CA LEU A 78 -2.02 5.20 2.91
C LEU A 78 -0.69 5.44 2.18
N ILE A 79 -0.22 4.49 1.36
CA ILE A 79 1.00 4.69 0.58
C ILE A 79 0.82 5.80 -0.46
N ILE A 80 -0.31 5.85 -1.16
CA ILE A 80 -0.60 6.93 -2.12
C ILE A 80 -0.59 8.28 -1.40
N GLY A 81 -1.31 8.39 -0.28
CA GLY A 81 -1.35 9.61 0.53
C GLY A 81 0.03 10.02 1.04
N PHE A 82 0.80 9.07 1.59
CA PHE A 82 2.16 9.31 2.06
C PHE A 82 3.11 9.74 0.92
N THR A 83 2.95 9.14 -0.25
CA THR A 83 3.77 9.45 -1.44
C THR A 83 3.45 10.85 -1.98
N VAL A 84 2.17 11.20 -2.08
CA VAL A 84 1.74 12.54 -2.49
C VAL A 84 2.19 13.58 -1.45
N PHE A 85 1.98 13.31 -0.16
CA PHE A 85 2.38 14.23 0.91
C PHE A 85 3.89 14.44 0.95
N SER A 86 4.69 13.38 0.84
CA SER A 86 6.15 13.50 0.77
C SER A 86 6.63 14.21 -0.49
N TYR A 87 5.93 14.05 -1.62
CA TYR A 87 6.27 14.75 -2.86
C TYR A 87 6.03 16.27 -2.78
N PHE A 88 4.89 16.67 -2.21
CA PHE A 88 4.48 18.07 -2.11
C PHE A 88 4.91 18.76 -0.80
N SER A 89 5.57 18.04 0.12
CA SER A 89 6.01 18.64 1.38
C SER A 89 7.11 19.68 1.12
N PRO A 90 6.92 20.96 1.52
CA PRO A 90 7.90 22.02 1.31
C PRO A 90 9.23 21.78 2.05
N GLU A 91 9.21 20.92 3.07
CA GLU A 91 10.40 20.54 3.86
C GLU A 91 11.40 19.69 3.07
N ALA A 92 10.99 19.10 1.93
CA ALA A 92 11.87 18.32 1.09
C ALA A 92 12.83 19.17 0.23
N GLY A 93 12.70 20.50 0.24
CA GLY A 93 13.62 21.41 -0.44
C GLY A 93 13.58 21.34 -1.98
N ILE A 94 12.61 20.61 -2.56
CA ILE A 94 12.41 20.53 -4.01
C ILE A 94 11.33 21.54 -4.39
N PRO A 95 11.63 22.60 -5.18
CA PRO A 95 10.60 23.48 -5.68
C PRO A 95 9.62 22.67 -6.53
N PRO A 96 8.29 22.87 -6.39
CA PRO A 96 7.34 22.21 -7.26
C PRO A 96 7.70 22.58 -8.70
N VAL A 97 8.01 21.58 -9.53
CA VAL A 97 8.37 21.74 -10.96
C VAL A 97 7.14 22.16 -11.80
N ILE A 98 6.11 22.69 -11.15
CA ILE A 98 4.95 23.30 -11.79
C ILE A 98 5.18 24.81 -11.71
N SER A 99 5.99 25.31 -12.65
CA SER A 99 5.91 26.71 -13.06
C SER A 99 4.58 26.89 -13.78
N LEU A 100 3.60 27.46 -13.08
CA LEU A 100 2.33 27.89 -13.67
C LEU A 100 2.53 29.24 -14.37
#